data_AF-A0A372R2L8-F1
#
_entry.id   AF-A0A372R2L8-F1
#
_cell.length_a   1.000
_cell.length_b   1.000
_cell.length_c   1.000
_cell.angle_alpha   90.00
_cell.angle_beta   90.00
_cell.angle_gamma   90.00
#
_symmetry.space_group_name_H-M   'P 1'
#
loop_
_entity.id
_entity.type
_entity.pdbx_description
1 polymer ?
#
loop_
_entity_poly.entity_id
_entity_poly.type
_entity_poly.pdbx_seq_one_letter_code
_entity_poly.pdbx_strand_id
1 'polypeptide(L)'
;ANHGWLDTHHTFSFADYYDPNYKGFGALRVINEDIVQPNNGFGTHPNREFEIFSYIISGELQHKDCDNGNVEILKRGDVQFTTAGTGISHSEYN
;
A
#
# COMPACT_ATOMS: atom_id res chain seq x y z
N ALA A 1 -7.67 11.59 0.99
CA ALA A 1 -8.63 11.47 2.09
C ALA A 1 -7.88 11.49 3.42
N ASN A 2 -8.49 12.01 4.48
CA ASN A 2 -7.87 12.02 5.82
C ASN A 2 -8.78 11.27 6.80
N HIS A 3 -8.24 10.20 7.39
CA HIS A 3 -8.94 9.27 8.28
C HIS A 3 -8.46 9.38 9.73
N GLY A 4 -7.79 10.48 10.09
CA GLY A 4 -7.18 10.70 11.40
C GLY A 4 -5.83 9.99 11.55
N TRP A 5 -5.76 8.68 11.31
CA TRP A 5 -4.51 7.90 11.37
C TRP A 5 -3.79 7.79 10.02
N LEU A 6 -4.51 8.00 8.92
CA LEU A 6 -4.01 7.94 7.54
C LEU A 6 -4.38 9.24 6.83
N ASP A 7 -3.39 9.94 6.31
CA ASP A 7 -3.58 10.98 5.30
C ASP A 7 -3.09 10.44 3.96
N THR A 8 -3.99 10.25 3.00
CA THR A 8 -3.71 9.58 1.73
C THR A 8 -4.07 10.45 0.54
N HIS A 9 -3.16 10.57 -0.43
CA HIS A 9 -3.37 11.31 -1.66
C HIS A 9 -3.39 10.36 -2.86
N HIS A 10 -4.53 10.30 -3.57
CA HIS A 10 -4.73 9.39 -4.71
C HIS A 10 -4.44 10.10 -6.03
N THR A 11 -3.54 9.57 -6.84
CA THR A 11 -3.32 10.05 -8.22
C THR A 11 -4.41 9.56 -9.17
N PHE A 12 -4.89 8.33 -8.97
CA PHE A 12 -5.94 7.70 -9.76
C PHE A 12 -7.16 7.39 -8.89
N SER A 13 -8.30 7.14 -9.52
CA SER A 13 -9.55 6.74 -8.87
C SER A 13 -9.33 5.48 -8.03
N PHE A 14 -9.58 5.58 -6.73
CA PHE A 14 -9.33 4.52 -5.76
C PHE A 14 -10.23 4.71 -4.52
N ALA A 15 -10.69 3.59 -3.93
CA ALA A 15 -11.66 3.60 -2.84
C ALA A 15 -12.88 4.48 -3.17
N ASP A 16 -13.24 5.42 -2.29
CA ASP A 16 -14.36 6.33 -2.49
C ASP A 16 -14.02 7.54 -3.38
N TYR A 17 -12.74 7.75 -3.74
CA TYR A 17 -12.33 8.81 -4.65
C TYR A 17 -12.48 8.37 -6.10
N TYR A 18 -13.19 9.18 -6.90
CA TYR A 18 -13.42 8.92 -8.31
C TYR A 18 -13.24 10.18 -9.16
N ASP A 19 -12.39 10.06 -10.18
CA ASP A 19 -12.24 11.04 -11.26
C ASP A 19 -12.20 10.30 -12.61
N PRO A 20 -13.17 10.55 -13.52
CA PRO A 20 -13.24 9.84 -14.79
C PRO A 20 -12.04 10.08 -15.71
N ASN A 21 -11.27 11.15 -15.52
CA ASN A 21 -10.07 11.46 -16.28
C ASN A 21 -8.82 10.75 -15.75
N TYR A 22 -8.84 10.34 -14.46
CA TYR A 22 -7.73 9.72 -13.77
C TYR A 22 -8.10 8.30 -13.31
N LYS A 23 -8.33 7.38 -14.26
CA LYS A 23 -8.65 5.97 -13.96
C LYS A 23 -7.43 5.03 -13.92
N GLY A 24 -6.27 5.53 -14.33
CA GLY A 24 -5.03 4.75 -14.50
C GLY A 24 -4.27 5.19 -15.75
N PHE A 25 -3.04 4.69 -15.90
CA PHE A 25 -2.17 4.96 -17.04
C PHE A 25 -1.46 3.68 -17.50
N GLY A 26 -1.90 3.12 -18.63
CA GLY A 26 -1.41 1.83 -19.10
C GLY A 26 -1.70 0.71 -18.09
N ALA A 27 -0.66 0.02 -17.62
CA ALA A 27 -0.78 -1.00 -16.58
C ALA A 27 -0.90 -0.41 -15.16
N LEU A 28 -0.53 0.85 -14.95
CA LEU A 28 -0.53 1.49 -13.64
C LEU A 28 -1.95 1.90 -13.25
N ARG A 29 -2.45 1.33 -12.15
CA ARG A 29 -3.85 1.53 -11.70
C ARG A 29 -3.98 2.42 -10.48
N VAL A 30 -3.04 2.33 -9.54
CA VAL A 30 -3.07 3.05 -8.27
C VAL A 30 -1.69 3.63 -8.00
N ILE A 31 -1.65 4.89 -7.58
CA ILE A 31 -0.49 5.52 -6.94
C ILE A 31 -1.07 6.34 -5.79
N ASN A 32 -0.73 5.94 -4.57
CA ASN A 32 -1.10 6.64 -3.36
C ASN A 32 0.16 7.14 -2.67
N GLU A 33 0.10 8.37 -2.17
CA GLU A 33 1.06 8.86 -1.17
C GLU A 33 0.37 8.81 0.19
N ASP A 34 0.89 7.96 1.08
CA ASP A 34 0.27 7.66 2.36
C ASP A 34 1.16 8.12 3.53
N ILE A 35 0.60 8.98 4.37
CA ILE A 35 1.20 9.41 5.63
C ILE A 35 0.46 8.70 6.77
N VAL A 36 1.12 7.71 7.35
CA VAL A 36 0.56 6.84 8.41
C VAL A 36 1.07 7.30 9.77
N GLN A 37 0.16 7.56 10.71
CA GLN A 37 0.49 7.96 12.08
C GLN A 37 1.17 6.80 12.86
N PRO A 38 2.00 7.10 13.89
CA PRO A 38 2.69 6.06 14.66
C PRO A 38 1.75 5.02 15.28
N ASN A 39 2.17 3.75 15.34
CA ASN A 39 1.40 2.62 15.86
C ASN A 39 0.09 2.35 15.10
N ASN A 40 -0.02 2.80 13.86
CA ASN A 40 -1.18 2.57 13.00
C ASN A 40 -0.73 1.96 11.68
N GLY A 41 -1.68 1.47 10.90
CA GLY A 41 -1.40 0.76 9.68
C GLY A 41 -2.62 0.09 9.08
N PHE A 42 -2.40 -0.55 7.96
CA PHE A 42 -3.37 -1.38 7.27
C PHE A 42 -3.34 -2.77 7.89
N GLY A 43 -4.44 -3.14 8.55
CA GLY A 43 -4.63 -4.49 9.06
C GLY A 43 -4.63 -5.54 7.94
N THR A 44 -4.62 -6.81 8.32
CA THR A 44 -4.59 -7.92 7.36
C THR A 44 -5.72 -7.80 6.34
N HIS A 45 -5.37 -7.68 5.07
CA HIS A 45 -6.29 -7.58 3.96
C HIS A 45 -5.80 -8.38 2.74
N PRO A 46 -6.71 -8.87 1.89
CA PRO A 46 -6.34 -9.65 0.72
C PRO A 46 -6.04 -8.77 -0.51
N ASN A 47 -5.09 -9.20 -1.34
CA ASN A 47 -4.86 -8.70 -2.69
C ASN A 47 -4.77 -9.87 -3.68
N ARG A 48 -5.13 -9.64 -4.94
CA ARG A 48 -5.08 -10.65 -6.02
C ARG A 48 -4.88 -9.96 -7.37
N GLU A 49 -4.18 -10.61 -8.30
CA GLU A 49 -4.03 -10.19 -9.70
C GLU A 49 -3.38 -8.80 -9.90
N PHE A 50 -2.58 -8.37 -8.91
CA PHE A 50 -1.80 -7.14 -8.96
C PHE A 50 -0.36 -7.35 -8.50
N GLU A 51 0.54 -6.58 -9.09
CA GLU A 51 1.86 -6.30 -8.55
C GLU A 51 1.76 -5.02 -7.73
N ILE A 52 2.24 -5.07 -6.48
CA ILE A 52 2.22 -3.96 -5.54
C ILE A 52 3.67 -3.64 -5.23
N PHE A 53 4.00 -2.35 -5.16
CA PHE A 53 5.29 -1.93 -4.63
C PHE A 53 5.13 -0.75 -3.68
N SER A 54 5.98 -0.74 -2.66
CA SER A 54 6.05 0.30 -1.65
C SER A 54 7.43 0.96 -1.70
N TYR A 55 7.46 2.29 -1.70
CA TYR A 55 8.69 3.07 -1.63
C TYR A 55 8.67 3.97 -0.39
N ILE A 56 9.65 3.81 0.50
CA ILE A 56 9.66 4.52 1.77
C ILE A 56 10.33 5.88 1.63
N ILE A 57 9.53 6.95 1.72
CA ILE A 57 10.01 8.33 1.66
C ILE A 57 10.57 8.80 3.02
N SER A 58 9.95 8.36 4.12
CA SER A 58 10.34 8.71 5.50
C SER A 58 9.82 7.67 6.49
N GLY A 59 10.53 7.49 7.61
CA GLY A 59 10.16 6.51 8.64
C GLY A 59 10.55 5.08 8.30
N GLU A 60 9.82 4.13 8.87
CA GLU A 60 9.94 2.71 8.63
C GLU A 60 8.54 2.10 8.42
N LEU A 61 8.48 0.99 7.69
CA LEU A 61 7.25 0.24 7.46
C LEU A 61 7.49 -1.24 7.74
N GLN A 62 6.73 -1.82 8.67
CA GLN A 62 6.69 -3.26 8.86
C GLN A 62 5.65 -3.87 7.92
N HIS A 63 6.11 -4.70 6.99
CA HIS A 63 5.26 -5.51 6.12
C HIS A 63 5.22 -6.95 6.62
N LYS A 64 4.05 -7.58 6.60
CA LYS A 64 3.88 -8.98 7.00
C LYS A 64 2.97 -9.74 6.04
N ASP A 65 3.50 -10.81 5.45
CA ASP A 65 2.73 -11.80 4.70
C ASP A 65 2.06 -12.78 5.66
N CYS A 66 0.77 -13.02 5.46
CA CYS A 66 0.03 -13.99 6.28
C CYS A 66 0.26 -15.43 5.81
N ASP A 67 0.44 -15.65 4.52
CA ASP A 67 0.53 -17.00 3.93
C ASP A 67 1.86 -17.68 4.20
N ASN A 68 2.95 -16.90 4.27
CA ASN A 68 4.31 -17.40 4.48
C ASN A 68 4.90 -17.00 5.83
N GLY A 69 4.25 -16.08 6.55
CA GLY A 69 4.74 -15.54 7.82
C GLY A 69 5.96 -14.62 7.69
N ASN A 70 6.32 -14.23 6.46
CA ASN A 70 7.43 -13.31 6.21
C ASN A 70 7.14 -11.96 6.87
N VAL A 71 8.14 -11.40 7.56
CA VAL A 71 8.08 -10.07 8.14
C VAL A 71 9.30 -9.29 7.68
N GLU A 72 9.08 -8.12 7.12
CA GLU A 72 10.12 -7.22 6.62
C GLU A 72 9.94 -5.85 7.25
N ILE A 73 11.06 -5.18 7.57
CA ILE A 73 11.06 -3.79 8.01
C ILE A 73 11.79 -2.98 6.95
N LEU A 74 11.03 -2.16 6.23
CA LEU A 74 11.52 -1.28 5.18
C LEU A 74 11.87 0.07 5.79
N LYS A 75 13.01 0.64 5.40
CA LYS A 75 13.49 1.96 5.85
C LYS A 75 13.51 2.92 4.68
N ARG A 76 13.71 4.21 4.98
CA ARG A 76 13.83 5.26 3.96
C ARG A 76 14.75 4.84 2.80
N GLY A 77 14.21 4.90 1.59
CA GLY A 77 14.89 4.57 0.35
C GLY A 77 14.69 3.13 -0.12
N ASP A 78 14.17 2.24 0.73
CA ASP A 78 13.86 0.88 0.34
C ASP A 78 12.65 0.83 -0.61
N VAL A 79 12.70 -0.13 -1.52
CA VAL A 79 11.58 -0.52 -2.38
C VAL A 79 11.28 -1.98 -2.12
N GLN A 80 10.01 -2.29 -1.87
CA GLN A 80 9.52 -3.65 -1.66
C GLN A 80 8.48 -3.97 -2.74
N PHE A 81 8.43 -5.23 -3.15
CA PHE A 81 7.50 -5.73 -4.16
C PHE A 81 6.72 -6.93 -3.60
N THR A 82 5.39 -6.86 -3.69
CA THR A 82 4.48 -7.97 -3.41
C THR A 82 3.77 -8.38 -4.70
N THR A 83 4.07 -9.59 -5.17
CA THR A 83 3.35 -10.25 -6.27
C THR A 83 2.13 -10.96 -5.70
N ALA A 84 0.92 -10.42 -5.90
CA ALA A 84 -0.28 -11.01 -5.31
C ALA A 84 -0.71 -12.32 -6.00
N GLY A 85 -0.37 -12.51 -7.27
CA GLY A 85 -0.70 -13.72 -8.02
C GLY A 85 -2.18 -14.10 -7.93
N THR A 86 -2.48 -15.36 -7.58
CA THR A 86 -3.85 -15.85 -7.38
C THR A 86 -4.49 -15.40 -6.07
N GLY A 87 -3.73 -14.76 -5.18
CA GLY A 87 -4.19 -14.26 -3.89
C GLY A 87 -3.08 -14.29 -2.85
N ILE A 88 -2.94 -13.20 -2.10
CA ILE A 88 -2.12 -13.10 -0.89
C ILE A 88 -2.88 -12.28 0.16
N SER A 89 -2.68 -12.57 1.44
CA SER A 89 -3.08 -11.66 2.52
C SER A 89 -1.87 -11.07 3.23
N HIS A 90 -1.89 -9.76 3.48
CA HIS A 90 -0.76 -9.05 4.06
C HIS A 90 -1.22 -7.88 4.94
N SER A 91 -0.32 -7.35 5.76
CA SER A 91 -0.57 -6.20 6.63
C SER A 91 0.66 -5.30 6.72
N GLU A 92 0.44 -4.00 6.94
CA GLU A 92 1.46 -2.96 6.83
C GLU A 92 1.29 -1.96 7.98
N TYR A 93 2.32 -1.77 8.80
CA TYR A 93 2.25 -0.93 10.01
C TYR A 93 3.46 -0.02 10.17
N ASN A 94 3.21 1.19 10.69
CA ASN A 94 4.21 2.10 11.24
C ASN A 94 4.45 1.78 12.72
#